data_AF-A0A1S3MW85-F1
#
_entry.id   AF-A0A1S3MW85-F1
#
_cell.length_a   1.000
_cell.length_b   1.000
_cell.length_c   1.000
_cell.angle_alpha   90.00
_cell.angle_beta   90.00
_cell.angle_gamma   90.00
#
_symmetry.space_group_name_H-M   'P 1'
#
loop_
_entity.id
_entity.type
_entity.pdbx_description
1 polymer ?
#
loop_
_entity_poly.entity_id
_entity_poly.type
_entity_poly.pdbx_seq_one_letter_code
_entity_poly.pdbx_strand_id
1 'polypeptide(L)'
;MEYLGRWMCNYFIPRRIRPSPFFTGRSLPLLVFLHGFVFHPDPCLSHPQPCHILARIGHTVRLGALLPTGQPARVQNALNRALTSLKHRAGEGNPPLLPYNLTLEVVSRAPSGGDPVSLSRCVCQELVVRGVTGVLAFPRSPEELIHIDFLSSFLEIPFISLLEDLEPLRVKNRFHLQMSVRVPPSRLANLLLSVLQGEGGRGGVAVVCPGWEERGEGLLKHLETQKGTSWSLLDLINLTHIGGEERREERGKEERREERGKEERREERGEEERGAERGEETSDETREDKREAEVLSLLSRRLLRSASPLSSVVILGSDPECLSSVLRCAQRLAPSLPALQWIMGNPLSPDSLLSLGGPLGLLAYGEVGRKPITFYIRDALRLIGQAVTSASEVRPDLALIQNLVNCYDKPNKEEVPSSGQYLARFLSNTSFQGSTGAVRVAPALSQVLSSQLYHVWSLKRGPLGQPSWVTVAHWTTGRLQLDEGVLGLGVGAGLGLGPGRRTGSGSGLGVQRGDRDRDNSPGGRWRPGLQMAGQRLRVVTLVEHPFVFTREVDEDGLCPAGQLCLDPRTNRSYLLDSLFCHLHQTNTTATTTDHSEYTYSTQYLQYISPDQ
;
A
#
# COMPACT_ATOMS: atom_id res chain seq x y z
N MET A 1 12.22 63.52 -33.99
CA MET A 1 11.31 62.76 -34.87
C MET A 1 11.43 61.28 -34.51
N GLU A 2 10.95 60.88 -33.33
CA GLU A 2 10.98 59.48 -32.88
C GLU A 2 9.99 59.33 -31.71
N TYR A 3 8.71 59.24 -32.05
CA TYR A 3 7.63 58.80 -31.18
C TYR A 3 6.53 58.31 -32.13
N LEU A 4 6.32 57.00 -32.22
CA LEU A 4 5.09 56.28 -32.60
C LEU A 4 5.45 54.89 -33.14
N GLY A 5 5.50 53.91 -32.23
CA GLY A 5 5.68 52.51 -32.54
C GLY A 5 5.17 51.61 -31.41
N ARG A 6 4.08 52.02 -30.76
CA ARG A 6 3.31 51.20 -29.81
C ARG A 6 1.88 51.12 -30.36
N TRP A 7 1.25 49.97 -30.14
CA TRP A 7 -0.14 49.60 -30.45
C TRP A 7 -0.37 48.92 -31.82
N MET A 8 -0.37 47.59 -31.82
CA MET A 8 -1.55 46.75 -32.09
C MET A 8 -1.12 45.34 -32.50
N CYS A 9 -1.34 44.35 -31.64
CA CYS A 9 -1.60 42.98 -32.08
C CYS A 9 -2.92 42.56 -31.43
N ASN A 10 -3.98 42.62 -32.24
CA ASN A 10 -5.33 42.21 -31.89
C ASN A 10 -5.39 40.70 -31.62
N TYR A 11 -6.06 40.35 -30.53
CA TYR A 11 -6.56 39.02 -30.24
C TYR A 11 -7.52 38.56 -31.35
N PHE A 12 -7.25 37.39 -31.95
CA PHE A 12 -8.27 36.62 -32.67
C PHE A 12 -8.52 35.31 -31.93
N ILE A 13 -9.65 35.27 -31.21
CA ILE A 13 -10.20 34.06 -30.58
C ILE A 13 -11.20 33.47 -31.60
N PRO A 14 -11.03 32.24 -32.11
CA PRO A 14 -12.05 31.65 -32.98
C PRO A 14 -13.20 31.10 -32.13
N ARG A 15 -14.35 31.78 -32.18
CA ARG A 15 -15.64 31.20 -31.77
C ARG A 15 -16.12 30.23 -32.87
N ARG A 16 -16.43 28.99 -32.49
CA ARG A 16 -17.15 28.00 -33.32
C ARG A 16 -18.52 28.54 -33.74
N ILE A 17 -18.81 28.56 -35.04
CA ILE A 17 -20.17 28.67 -35.59
C ILE A 17 -20.36 27.55 -36.62
N ARG A 18 -21.48 26.82 -36.50
CA ARG A 18 -21.90 25.69 -37.36
C ARG A 18 -22.29 26.20 -38.77
N PRO A 19 -22.10 25.41 -39.85
CA PRO A 19 -22.63 25.76 -41.15
C PRO A 19 -24.01 25.13 -41.36
N SER A 20 -24.89 25.87 -42.03
CA SER A 20 -26.03 25.36 -42.78
C SER A 20 -25.95 25.87 -44.22
N PRO A 21 -26.44 25.10 -45.20
CA PRO A 21 -26.03 25.20 -46.59
C PRO A 21 -26.94 26.16 -47.36
N PHE A 22 -26.51 26.61 -48.54
CA PHE A 22 -27.29 26.80 -49.76
C PHE A 22 -26.43 27.62 -50.72
N PHE A 23 -25.87 27.00 -51.75
CA PHE A 23 -25.96 27.52 -53.12
C PHE A 23 -25.52 26.42 -54.10
N THR A 24 -26.51 26.00 -54.87
CA THR A 24 -26.47 25.09 -56.01
C THR A 24 -25.95 25.79 -57.25
N GLY A 25 -25.25 25.06 -58.13
CA GLY A 25 -25.30 25.33 -59.58
C GLY A 25 -23.98 25.39 -60.34
N ARG A 26 -23.44 24.21 -60.68
CA ARG A 26 -22.87 23.79 -61.99
C ARG A 26 -22.23 24.86 -62.92
N SER A 27 -20.92 24.70 -63.18
CA SER A 27 -20.38 24.32 -64.52
C SER A 27 -18.83 24.25 -64.52
N LEU A 28 -18.29 23.03 -64.62
CA LEU A 28 -16.91 22.68 -65.05
C LEU A 28 -16.71 22.99 -66.56
N PRO A 29 -15.52 22.84 -67.19
CA PRO A 29 -14.13 23.07 -66.76
C PRO A 29 -13.25 23.65 -67.91
N LEU A 30 -12.52 24.76 -67.72
CA LEU A 30 -11.53 25.21 -68.72
C LEU A 30 -10.47 26.13 -68.09
N LEU A 31 -9.82 25.67 -67.02
CA LEU A 31 -8.78 26.43 -66.34
C LEU A 31 -7.74 25.51 -65.66
N VAL A 32 -7.41 24.39 -66.31
CA VAL A 32 -6.42 23.41 -65.80
C VAL A 32 -4.99 23.71 -66.29
N PHE A 33 -4.75 24.70 -67.17
CA PHE A 33 -3.42 24.90 -67.75
C PHE A 33 -2.70 26.23 -67.43
N LEU A 34 -3.23 27.09 -66.54
CA LEU A 34 -2.58 28.37 -66.19
C LEU A 34 -2.52 28.70 -64.69
N HIS A 35 -2.52 27.68 -63.81
CA HIS A 35 -2.21 27.83 -62.38
C HIS A 35 -1.08 26.90 -61.92
N GLY A 36 -0.10 26.64 -62.79
CA GLY A 36 1.11 25.88 -62.45
C GLY A 36 2.18 26.66 -61.66
N PHE A 37 1.93 27.90 -61.27
CA PHE A 37 2.95 28.78 -60.65
C PHE A 37 2.52 29.56 -59.40
N VAL A 38 1.42 29.17 -58.72
CA VAL A 38 0.97 29.89 -57.48
C VAL A 38 0.73 28.98 -56.27
N PHE A 39 0.99 27.67 -56.36
CA PHE A 39 0.97 26.78 -55.17
C PHE A 39 2.31 26.08 -54.99
N HIS A 40 3.35 26.87 -54.72
CA HIS A 40 4.33 26.42 -53.74
C HIS A 40 3.67 26.64 -52.37
N PRO A 41 3.49 25.60 -51.54
CA PRO A 41 3.36 25.86 -50.12
C PRO A 41 4.73 26.40 -49.71
N ASP A 42 4.86 27.71 -49.58
CA ASP A 42 5.92 28.26 -48.76
C ASP A 42 5.88 27.48 -47.44
N PRO A 43 6.99 26.85 -47.01
CA PRO A 43 7.02 26.20 -45.73
C PRO A 43 6.66 27.28 -44.72
N CYS A 44 5.56 27.06 -43.98
CA CYS A 44 5.14 27.93 -42.89
C CYS A 44 6.38 28.31 -42.07
N LEU A 45 6.88 29.53 -42.30
CA LEU A 45 8.02 30.07 -41.58
C LEU A 45 7.60 30.15 -40.12
N SER A 46 8.14 29.21 -39.36
CA SER A 46 8.06 29.09 -37.92
C SER A 46 8.24 30.46 -37.28
N HIS A 47 7.25 30.89 -36.52
CA HIS A 47 7.21 32.15 -35.77
C HIS A 47 8.54 32.38 -34.97
N PRO A 48 9.13 33.59 -34.95
CA PRO A 48 10.48 33.82 -34.41
C PRO A 48 10.56 33.94 -32.86
N GLN A 49 9.67 33.31 -32.08
CA GLN A 49 9.57 33.59 -30.64
C GLN A 49 10.02 32.53 -29.61
N PRO A 50 10.51 31.32 -29.96
CA PRO A 50 11.25 30.51 -28.99
C PRO A 50 12.79 30.70 -29.08
N CYS A 51 13.34 31.20 -30.18
CA CYS A 51 14.79 31.24 -30.42
C CYS A 51 15.54 32.15 -29.43
N HIS A 52 15.00 33.34 -29.12
CA HIS A 52 15.64 34.26 -28.18
C HIS A 52 15.61 33.76 -26.72
N ILE A 53 14.56 33.02 -26.35
CA ILE A 53 14.44 32.44 -25.00
C ILE A 53 15.45 31.30 -24.87
N LEU A 54 15.50 30.40 -25.85
CA LEU A 54 16.46 29.29 -25.88
C LEU A 54 17.92 29.79 -25.89
N ALA A 55 18.20 30.89 -26.60
CA ALA A 55 19.51 31.54 -26.57
C ALA A 55 19.87 32.12 -25.18
N ARG A 56 18.87 32.53 -24.38
CA ARG A 56 19.08 33.12 -23.04
C ARG A 56 19.23 32.07 -21.93
N ILE A 57 18.46 30.98 -21.98
CA ILE A 57 18.51 29.92 -20.94
C ILE A 57 19.62 28.91 -21.17
N GLY A 58 20.20 28.88 -22.38
CA GLY A 58 20.94 27.72 -22.85
C GLY A 58 20.00 26.54 -23.07
N HIS A 59 20.45 25.46 -23.71
CA HIS A 59 19.63 24.27 -23.91
C HIS A 59 19.43 23.44 -22.62
N THR A 60 19.33 24.10 -21.46
CA THR A 60 19.37 23.49 -20.11
C THR A 60 18.28 24.05 -19.19
N VAL A 61 17.45 23.16 -18.63
CA VAL A 61 16.56 23.46 -17.50
C VAL A 61 17.24 22.97 -16.23
N ARG A 62 17.36 23.84 -15.22
CA ARG A 62 18.01 23.53 -13.95
C ARG A 62 17.01 23.20 -12.86
N LEU A 63 17.23 22.10 -12.16
CA LEU A 63 16.48 21.70 -10.98
C LEU A 63 17.40 21.68 -9.76
N GLY A 64 16.94 22.19 -8.62
CA GLY A 64 17.63 22.03 -7.35
C GLY A 64 17.28 20.68 -6.69
N ALA A 65 18.23 20.08 -5.99
CA ALA A 65 17.99 18.99 -5.07
C ALA A 65 18.60 19.35 -3.70
N LEU A 66 17.74 19.63 -2.73
CA LEU A 66 18.12 19.88 -1.34
C LEU A 66 18.22 18.52 -0.62
N LEU A 67 19.45 18.03 -0.52
CA LEU A 67 19.78 16.74 0.07
C LEU A 67 19.56 16.75 1.59
N PRO A 68 19.28 15.58 2.21
CA PRO A 68 19.13 15.50 3.66
C PRO A 68 20.45 15.82 4.37
N THR A 69 20.35 16.37 5.58
CA THR A 69 21.48 16.62 6.49
C THR A 69 22.21 15.32 6.87
N GLY A 70 21.46 14.23 7.07
CA GLY A 70 22.00 12.90 7.35
C GLY A 70 22.02 11.99 6.11
N GLN A 71 23.15 11.33 5.87
CA GLN A 71 23.36 10.38 4.76
C GLN A 71 23.04 10.94 3.35
N PRO A 72 23.57 12.12 2.96
CA PRO A 72 23.27 12.74 1.66
C PRO A 72 23.66 11.85 0.47
N ALA A 73 24.71 11.03 0.62
CA ALA A 73 25.17 10.10 -0.40
C ALA A 73 24.09 9.09 -0.84
N ARG A 74 23.23 8.63 0.09
CA ARG A 74 22.14 7.67 -0.21
C ARG A 74 21.16 8.28 -1.22
N VAL A 75 20.74 9.52 -0.97
CA VAL A 75 19.80 10.25 -1.83
C VAL A 75 20.47 10.70 -3.12
N GLN A 76 21.72 11.17 -3.07
CA GLN A 76 22.49 11.54 -4.26
C GLN A 76 22.62 10.36 -5.24
N ASN A 77 22.93 9.16 -4.72
CA ASN A 77 23.03 7.96 -5.53
C ASN A 77 21.68 7.56 -6.13
N ALA A 78 20.59 7.67 -5.37
CA ALA A 78 19.25 7.42 -5.87
C ALA A 78 18.85 8.41 -6.98
N LEU A 79 19.19 9.69 -6.82
CA LEU A 79 18.96 10.74 -7.81
C LEU A 79 19.74 10.47 -9.11
N ASN A 80 21.02 10.12 -9.02
CA ASN A 80 21.84 9.77 -10.18
C ASN A 80 21.26 8.56 -10.92
N ARG A 81 20.82 7.52 -10.20
CA ARG A 81 20.16 6.34 -10.81
C ARG A 81 18.85 6.71 -11.51
N ALA A 82 18.05 7.58 -10.91
CA ALA A 82 16.80 8.05 -11.50
C ALA A 82 17.04 8.84 -12.80
N LEU A 83 18.05 9.72 -12.81
CA LEU A 83 18.43 10.50 -13.99
C LEU A 83 18.95 9.62 -15.13
N THR A 84 19.82 8.65 -14.84
CA THR A 84 20.30 7.69 -15.85
C THR A 84 19.15 6.88 -16.42
N SER A 85 18.21 6.40 -15.58
CA SER A 85 17.02 5.67 -16.03
C SER A 85 16.09 6.52 -16.92
N LEU A 86 15.98 7.83 -16.66
CA LEU A 86 15.19 8.74 -17.51
C LEU A 86 15.85 8.96 -18.87
N LYS A 87 17.18 9.10 -18.91
CA LYS A 87 17.93 9.25 -20.17
C LYS A 87 17.78 8.03 -21.09
N HIS A 88 17.91 6.81 -20.55
CA HIS A 88 17.73 5.60 -21.36
C HIS A 88 16.30 5.46 -21.90
N ARG A 89 15.28 5.82 -21.10
CA ARG A 89 13.88 5.66 -21.53
C ARG A 89 13.48 6.56 -22.70
N ALA A 90 14.16 7.69 -22.88
CA ALA A 90 13.90 8.62 -23.98
C ALA A 90 14.25 8.02 -25.37
N GLY A 91 15.06 6.95 -25.42
CA GLY A 91 15.38 6.24 -26.66
C GLY A 91 14.42 5.11 -27.04
N GLU A 92 13.56 4.66 -26.11
CA GLU A 92 12.68 3.49 -26.29
C GLU A 92 11.25 3.90 -26.72
N GLY A 93 11.12 4.87 -27.62
CA GLY A 93 9.82 5.32 -28.15
C GLY A 93 8.91 6.06 -27.15
N ASN A 94 9.43 6.43 -25.97
CA ASN A 94 8.72 7.29 -25.01
C ASN A 94 8.98 8.78 -25.33
N PRO A 95 8.01 9.68 -25.06
CA PRO A 95 8.22 11.11 -25.27
C PRO A 95 9.36 11.64 -24.39
N PRO A 96 10.13 12.63 -24.87
CA PRO A 96 11.18 13.26 -24.09
C PRO A 96 10.61 13.92 -22.81
N LEU A 97 11.44 14.00 -21.77
CA LEU A 97 11.04 14.57 -20.47
C LEU A 97 10.71 16.07 -20.55
N LEU A 98 11.39 16.79 -21.44
CA LEU A 98 11.31 18.23 -21.62
C LEU A 98 11.07 18.57 -23.10
N PRO A 99 10.41 19.70 -23.41
CA PRO A 99 10.16 20.12 -24.78
C PRO A 99 11.45 20.65 -25.45
N TYR A 100 11.41 20.83 -26.77
CA TYR A 100 12.46 21.48 -27.57
C TYR A 100 13.88 20.87 -27.43
N ASN A 101 13.97 19.58 -27.09
CA ASN A 101 15.24 18.89 -26.80
C ASN A 101 16.08 19.57 -25.71
N LEU A 102 15.41 20.21 -24.75
CA LEU A 102 16.07 20.77 -23.58
C LEU A 102 16.66 19.65 -22.71
N THR A 103 17.86 19.89 -22.21
CA THR A 103 18.54 18.99 -21.28
C THR A 103 18.19 19.37 -19.84
N LEU A 104 18.08 18.36 -18.97
CA LEU A 104 17.86 18.56 -17.54
C LEU A 104 19.20 18.50 -16.80
N GLU A 105 19.53 19.57 -16.08
CA GLU A 105 20.65 19.64 -15.15
C GLU A 105 20.10 19.65 -13.72
N VAL A 106 20.56 18.73 -12.86
CA VAL A 106 20.16 18.72 -11.45
C VAL A 106 21.34 19.14 -10.57
N VAL A 107 21.14 20.24 -9.87
CA VAL A 107 22.11 20.83 -8.92
C VAL A 107 21.78 20.33 -7.53
N SER A 108 22.62 19.46 -6.98
CA SER A 108 22.39 18.86 -5.66
C SER A 108 23.28 19.53 -4.59
N ARG A 109 22.69 19.91 -3.46
CA ARG A 109 23.39 20.52 -2.32
C ARG A 109 22.87 19.99 -1.00
N ALA A 110 23.79 19.74 -0.07
CA ALA A 110 23.47 19.33 1.29
C ALA A 110 23.74 20.53 2.22
N PRO A 111 22.78 20.90 3.08
CA PRO A 111 22.98 21.97 4.05
C PRO A 111 24.00 21.54 5.12
N SER A 112 24.68 22.52 5.71
CA SER A 112 25.64 22.30 6.82
C SER A 112 24.99 21.76 8.10
N GLY A 113 23.68 21.99 8.27
CA GLY A 113 22.90 21.60 9.43
C GLY A 113 21.40 21.66 9.13
N GLY A 114 20.60 21.05 10.01
CA GLY A 114 19.12 21.05 9.91
C GLY A 114 18.47 22.30 10.48
N ASP A 115 19.27 23.26 10.95
CA ASP A 115 18.76 24.53 11.47
C ASP A 115 18.24 25.42 10.33
N PRO A 116 17.23 26.28 10.61
CA PRO A 116 16.64 27.17 9.61
C PRO A 116 17.65 28.07 8.89
N VAL A 117 18.73 28.46 9.56
CA VAL A 117 19.74 29.36 8.97
C VAL A 117 20.58 28.62 7.94
N SER A 118 21.08 27.42 8.27
CA SER A 118 21.82 26.55 7.36
C SER A 118 20.99 26.17 6.13
N LEU A 119 19.71 25.82 6.32
CA LEU A 119 18.79 25.51 5.22
C LEU A 119 18.57 26.72 4.30
N SER A 120 18.28 27.89 4.88
CA SER A 120 18.08 29.12 4.10
C SER A 120 19.33 29.50 3.32
N ARG A 121 20.51 29.38 3.95
CA ARG A 121 21.79 29.68 3.31
C ARG A 121 22.05 28.75 2.12
N CYS A 122 21.84 27.44 2.29
CA CYS A 122 22.02 26.46 1.22
C CYS A 122 21.06 26.73 0.05
N VAL A 123 19.77 26.92 0.32
CA VAL A 123 18.78 27.18 -0.73
C VAL A 123 19.09 28.49 -1.46
N CYS A 124 19.31 29.58 -0.74
CA CYS A 124 19.52 30.89 -1.35
C CYS A 124 20.87 31.02 -2.03
N GLN A 125 21.97 30.65 -1.37
CA GLN A 125 23.32 30.93 -1.84
C GLN A 125 23.91 29.82 -2.73
N GLU A 126 23.30 28.63 -2.76
CA GLU A 126 23.83 27.51 -3.54
C GLU A 126 22.87 26.96 -4.59
N LEU A 127 21.54 27.02 -4.37
CA LEU A 127 20.54 26.54 -5.33
C LEU A 127 19.94 27.68 -6.15
N VAL A 128 19.29 28.66 -5.52
CA VAL A 128 18.54 29.73 -6.20
C VAL A 128 19.45 30.60 -7.07
N VAL A 129 20.68 30.91 -6.61
CA VAL A 129 21.69 31.62 -7.41
C VAL A 129 22.03 30.95 -8.75
N ARG A 130 21.74 29.65 -8.92
CA ARG A 130 21.96 28.93 -10.19
C ARG A 130 20.76 29.01 -11.15
N GLY A 131 19.68 29.69 -10.77
CA GLY A 131 18.49 29.85 -11.62
C GLY A 131 17.65 28.58 -11.73
N VAL A 132 17.39 27.91 -10.61
CA VAL A 132 16.58 26.68 -10.60
C VAL A 132 15.10 26.96 -10.88
N THR A 133 14.47 26.08 -11.64
CA THR A 133 13.04 26.15 -12.00
C THR A 133 12.13 25.52 -10.92
N GLY A 134 12.70 24.62 -10.12
CA GLY A 134 12.03 23.94 -9.01
C GLY A 134 13.05 23.21 -8.15
N VAL A 135 12.63 22.76 -6.96
CA VAL A 135 13.51 22.08 -6.00
C VAL A 135 12.89 20.76 -5.53
N LEU A 136 13.66 19.68 -5.59
CA LEU A 136 13.34 18.45 -4.85
C LEU A 136 13.94 18.55 -3.46
N ALA A 137 13.14 18.32 -2.42
CA ALA A 137 13.61 18.37 -1.04
C ALA A 137 13.42 17.03 -0.33
N PHE A 138 14.35 16.70 0.56
CA PHE A 138 14.39 15.43 1.29
C PHE A 138 14.47 15.70 2.81
N PRO A 139 13.39 16.21 3.43
CA PRO A 139 13.38 16.56 4.85
C PRO A 139 13.53 15.31 5.73
N ARG A 140 14.25 15.47 6.84
CA ARG A 140 14.47 14.42 7.86
C ARG A 140 13.69 14.68 9.15
N SER A 141 13.24 15.91 9.36
CA SER A 141 12.48 16.30 10.55
C SER A 141 11.26 17.16 10.18
N PRO A 142 10.24 17.25 11.04
CA PRO A 142 9.09 18.13 10.82
C PRO A 142 9.51 19.61 10.79
N GLU A 143 10.55 20.01 11.54
CA GLU A 143 11.08 21.38 11.54
C GLU A 143 11.69 21.74 10.17
N GLU A 144 12.49 20.84 9.59
CA GLU A 144 13.02 21.03 8.23
C GLU A 144 11.88 21.16 7.20
N LEU A 145 10.84 20.33 7.33
CA LEU A 145 9.69 20.33 6.42
C LEU A 145 8.89 21.65 6.50
N ILE A 146 8.65 22.19 7.70
CA ILE A 146 8.00 23.49 7.92
C ILE A 146 8.84 24.61 7.30
N HIS A 147 10.15 24.56 7.49
CA HIS A 147 11.05 25.57 6.94
C HIS A 147 11.10 25.54 5.41
N ILE A 148 11.08 24.34 4.81
CA ILE A 148 10.97 24.15 3.36
C ILE A 148 9.65 24.71 2.82
N ASP A 149 8.53 24.49 3.53
CA ASP A 149 7.23 25.06 3.16
C ASP A 149 7.29 26.59 3.12
N PHE A 150 7.87 27.22 4.15
CA PHE A 150 8.10 28.65 4.19
C PHE A 150 8.96 29.15 3.01
N LEU A 151 10.11 28.52 2.76
CA LEU A 151 11.02 28.91 1.67
C LEU A 151 10.34 28.84 0.30
N SER A 152 9.57 27.79 0.02
CA SER A 152 8.87 27.64 -1.25
C SER A 152 7.86 28.78 -1.50
N SER A 153 7.14 29.20 -0.46
CA SER A 153 6.16 30.28 -0.56
C SER A 153 6.82 31.66 -0.61
N PHE A 154 7.97 31.82 0.05
CA PHE A 154 8.72 33.08 0.03
C PHE A 154 9.38 33.32 -1.34
N LEU A 155 10.01 32.28 -1.89
CA LEU A 155 10.71 32.34 -3.18
C LEU A 155 9.77 32.22 -4.38
N GLU A 156 8.53 31.78 -4.15
CA GLU A 156 7.55 31.44 -5.19
C GLU A 156 8.10 30.43 -6.20
N ILE A 157 8.97 29.54 -5.75
CA ILE A 157 9.56 28.44 -6.54
C ILE A 157 8.85 27.16 -6.12
N PRO A 158 8.46 26.27 -7.06
CA PRO A 158 7.84 25.01 -6.72
C PRO A 158 8.84 24.02 -6.08
N PHE A 159 8.52 23.55 -4.89
CA PHE A 159 9.24 22.52 -4.14
C PHE A 159 8.40 21.25 -4.11
N ILE A 160 9.05 20.10 -4.33
CA ILE A 160 8.46 18.78 -4.12
C ILE A 160 9.26 18.08 -3.03
N SER A 161 8.64 17.88 -1.88
CA SER A 161 9.26 17.20 -0.74
C SER A 161 8.92 15.72 -0.74
N LEU A 162 9.93 14.85 -0.74
CA LEU A 162 9.76 13.41 -0.62
C LEU A 162 9.84 13.00 0.85
N LEU A 163 8.72 12.53 1.41
CA LEU A 163 8.57 12.21 2.83
C LEU A 163 8.71 10.70 3.05
N GLU A 164 9.78 10.27 3.72
CA GLU A 164 9.96 8.86 4.08
C GLU A 164 9.17 8.47 5.34
N ASP A 165 9.45 9.09 6.48
CA ASP A 165 8.84 8.70 7.77
C ASP A 165 8.20 9.90 8.50
N LEU A 166 7.79 10.94 7.75
CA LEU A 166 7.20 12.18 8.27
C LEU A 166 5.71 12.28 7.98
N GLU A 167 4.98 12.90 8.91
CA GLU A 167 3.60 13.34 8.66
C GLU A 167 3.59 14.49 7.66
N PRO A 168 2.72 14.43 6.63
CA PRO A 168 2.56 15.55 5.73
C PRO A 168 1.92 16.74 6.47
N LEU A 169 2.44 17.94 6.23
CA LEU A 169 1.87 19.18 6.75
C LEU A 169 0.46 19.36 6.20
N ARG A 170 -0.46 19.73 7.09
CA ARG A 170 -1.85 20.09 6.75
C ARG A 170 -1.94 21.59 6.39
N VAL A 171 -1.09 22.04 5.48
CA VAL A 171 -1.03 23.42 5.00
C VAL A 171 -1.39 23.49 3.52
N LYS A 172 -2.06 24.57 3.12
CA LYS A 172 -2.41 24.81 1.72
C LYS A 172 -1.38 25.74 1.10
N ASN A 173 -0.31 25.15 0.57
CA ASN A 173 0.74 25.87 -0.14
C ASN A 173 0.80 25.42 -1.60
N ARG A 174 0.63 26.36 -2.54
CA ARG A 174 0.64 26.05 -3.99
C ARG A 174 2.04 25.82 -4.54
N PHE A 175 3.07 26.25 -3.82
CA PHE A 175 4.47 26.11 -4.20
C PHE A 175 5.14 24.94 -3.50
N HIS A 176 4.45 24.22 -2.62
CA HIS A 176 5.00 23.06 -1.94
C HIS A 176 4.09 21.86 -2.15
N LEU A 177 4.61 20.83 -2.81
CA LEU A 177 3.94 19.56 -2.97
C LEU A 177 4.64 18.49 -2.14
N GLN A 178 3.88 17.71 -1.41
CA GLN A 178 4.39 16.68 -0.51
C GLN A 178 4.08 15.29 -1.08
N MET A 179 5.12 14.51 -1.36
CA MET A 179 5.01 13.15 -1.89
C MET A 179 5.43 12.16 -0.81
N SER A 180 4.46 11.43 -0.26
CA SER A 180 4.72 10.38 0.73
C SER A 180 5.36 9.16 0.05
N VAL A 181 6.63 8.90 0.37
CA VAL A 181 7.37 7.71 -0.07
C VAL A 181 6.94 6.47 0.72
N ARG A 182 6.52 6.65 1.97
CA ARG A 182 5.89 5.62 2.79
C ARG A 182 4.58 6.14 3.36
N VAL A 183 3.73 5.24 3.84
CA VAL A 183 2.50 5.65 4.52
C VAL A 183 2.85 6.27 5.88
N PRO A 184 2.36 7.49 6.16
CA PRO A 184 2.66 8.17 7.42
C PRO A 184 2.02 7.44 8.61
N PRO A 185 2.60 7.56 9.82
CA PRO A 185 2.14 6.88 11.03
C PRO A 185 0.64 7.05 11.32
N SER A 186 0.07 8.23 11.10
CA SER A 186 -1.35 8.55 11.27
C SER A 186 -2.26 7.69 10.39
N ARG A 187 -1.84 7.46 9.13
CA ARG A 187 -2.58 6.61 8.19
C ARG A 187 -2.44 5.14 8.54
N LEU A 188 -1.27 4.70 9.02
CA LEU A 188 -1.10 3.35 9.55
C LEU A 188 -1.93 3.12 10.81
N ALA A 189 -2.01 4.11 11.70
CA ALA A 189 -2.86 4.08 12.89
C ALA A 189 -4.33 3.94 12.51
N ASN A 190 -4.81 4.71 11.54
CA ASN A 190 -6.18 4.60 11.05
C ASN A 190 -6.47 3.25 10.39
N LEU A 191 -5.49 2.66 9.68
CA LEU A 191 -5.58 1.31 9.13
C LEU A 191 -5.72 0.29 10.26
N LEU A 192 -4.81 0.34 11.24
CA LEU A 192 -4.82 -0.56 12.40
C LEU A 192 -6.13 -0.43 13.20
N LEU A 193 -6.61 0.79 13.43
CA LEU A 193 -7.91 1.05 14.04
C LEU A 193 -9.06 0.48 13.21
N SER A 194 -9.02 0.59 11.88
CA SER A 194 -10.05 0.00 11.02
C SER A 194 -10.08 -1.53 11.13
N VAL A 195 -8.92 -2.16 11.27
CA VAL A 195 -8.79 -3.61 11.52
C VAL A 195 -9.32 -3.97 12.90
N LEU A 196 -8.96 -3.21 13.94
CA LEU A 196 -9.39 -3.42 15.33
C LEU A 196 -10.91 -3.22 15.54
N GLN A 197 -11.48 -2.18 14.94
CA GLN A 197 -12.91 -1.87 15.02
C GLN A 197 -13.76 -2.87 14.27
N GLY A 198 -13.22 -3.37 13.17
CA GLY A 198 -13.87 -4.36 12.36
C GLY A 198 -14.20 -5.65 13.12
N GLU A 199 -13.47 -5.97 14.18
CA GLU A 199 -13.63 -7.23 14.90
C GLU A 199 -14.53 -7.07 16.15
N GLY A 200 -15.24 -5.95 16.27
CA GLY A 200 -16.12 -5.65 17.42
C GLY A 200 -15.37 -5.35 18.72
N GLY A 201 -14.06 -5.12 18.64
CA GLY A 201 -13.19 -4.94 19.79
C GLY A 201 -13.41 -3.61 20.51
N ARG A 202 -13.55 -3.68 21.84
CA ARG A 202 -13.76 -2.51 22.72
C ARG A 202 -12.49 -2.03 23.43
N GLY A 203 -11.44 -2.84 23.47
CA GLY A 203 -10.16 -2.42 24.02
C GLY A 203 -9.10 -3.52 23.99
N GLY A 204 -7.84 -3.13 24.05
CA GLY A 204 -6.73 -4.06 23.89
C GLY A 204 -5.45 -3.65 24.58
N VAL A 205 -4.46 -4.52 24.49
CA VAL A 205 -3.14 -4.35 25.10
C VAL A 205 -2.10 -4.13 24.01
N ALA A 206 -1.16 -3.22 24.22
CA ALA A 206 0.01 -3.09 23.35
C ALA A 206 1.23 -3.74 24.00
N VAL A 207 1.93 -4.60 23.26
CA VAL A 207 3.20 -5.21 23.65
C VAL A 207 4.31 -4.53 22.85
N VAL A 208 5.34 -4.05 23.54
CA VAL A 208 6.39 -3.23 22.94
C VAL A 208 7.75 -3.95 23.07
N CYS A 209 8.35 -4.27 21.93
CA CYS A 209 9.69 -4.84 21.79
C CYS A 209 10.72 -3.76 21.40
N PRO A 210 12.04 -4.01 21.56
CA PRO A 210 13.08 -3.09 21.11
C PRO A 210 12.93 -2.63 19.64
N GLY A 211 13.29 -1.38 19.38
CA GLY A 211 13.21 -0.75 18.05
C GLY A 211 11.80 -0.35 17.63
N TRP A 212 10.86 -0.34 18.57
CA TRP A 212 9.52 0.21 18.35
C TRP A 212 9.55 1.73 18.15
N GLU A 213 10.57 2.45 18.63
CA GLU A 213 10.62 3.92 18.60
C GLU A 213 10.60 4.45 17.15
N GLU A 214 11.34 3.81 16.23
CA GLU A 214 11.51 4.31 14.85
C GLU A 214 10.22 4.34 14.02
N ARG A 215 9.24 3.48 14.34
CA ARG A 215 7.99 3.34 13.55
C ARG A 215 6.71 3.28 14.39
N GLY A 216 6.84 2.84 15.63
CA GLY A 216 5.77 2.58 16.58
C GLY A 216 5.48 3.74 17.53
N GLU A 217 6.41 4.67 17.77
CA GLU A 217 6.15 5.82 18.67
C GLU A 217 5.01 6.71 18.15
N GLY A 218 5.10 7.10 16.87
CA GLY A 218 4.04 7.86 16.22
C GLY A 218 2.70 7.10 16.19
N LEU A 219 2.74 5.78 15.98
CA LEU A 219 1.56 4.92 15.97
C LEU A 219 0.91 4.83 17.36
N LEU A 220 1.70 4.54 18.40
CA LEU A 220 1.24 4.40 19.79
C LEU A 220 0.65 5.72 20.28
N LYS A 221 1.32 6.85 20.02
CA LYS A 221 0.81 8.18 20.35
C LYS A 221 -0.54 8.45 19.70
N HIS A 222 -0.74 8.05 18.43
CA HIS A 222 -2.04 8.17 17.75
C HIS A 222 -3.10 7.26 18.37
N LEU A 223 -2.76 6.03 18.77
CA LEU A 223 -3.68 5.12 19.45
C LEU A 223 -4.10 5.64 20.84
N GLU A 224 -3.19 6.30 21.56
CA GLU A 224 -3.47 6.91 22.88
C GLU A 224 -4.29 8.21 22.77
N THR A 225 -4.02 9.04 21.75
CA THR A 225 -4.69 10.34 21.59
C THR A 225 -6.06 10.27 20.95
N GLN A 226 -6.40 9.18 20.25
CA GLN A 226 -7.72 8.96 19.66
C GLN A 226 -8.79 8.71 20.75
N LYS A 227 -9.31 9.81 21.31
CA LYS A 227 -10.47 9.80 22.20
C LYS A 227 -11.75 9.73 21.37
N GLY A 228 -12.49 8.63 21.45
CA GLY A 228 -13.81 8.47 20.81
C GLY A 228 -13.90 7.40 19.72
N THR A 229 -12.86 6.62 19.48
CA THR A 229 -12.94 5.37 18.71
C THR A 229 -13.55 4.26 19.56
N SER A 230 -14.19 3.26 18.93
CA SER A 230 -14.78 2.13 19.68
C SER A 230 -13.75 1.23 20.37
N TRP A 231 -12.45 1.46 20.14
CA TRP A 231 -11.34 0.73 20.74
C TRP A 231 -10.48 1.67 21.59
N SER A 232 -10.11 1.24 22.81
CA SER A 232 -9.20 1.93 23.72
C SER A 232 -7.99 1.08 24.11
N LEU A 233 -6.81 1.70 24.22
CA LEU A 233 -5.64 1.08 24.81
C LEU A 233 -5.87 0.93 26.33
N LEU A 234 -5.85 -0.31 26.81
CA LEU A 234 -6.13 -0.65 28.21
C LEU A 234 -4.86 -0.87 29.03
N ASP A 235 -3.81 -1.40 28.40
CA ASP A 235 -2.55 -1.69 29.06
C ASP A 235 -1.38 -1.67 28.06
N LEU A 236 -0.18 -1.39 28.57
CA LEU A 236 1.08 -1.38 27.82
C LEU A 236 2.08 -2.31 28.50
N ILE A 237 2.51 -3.36 27.80
CA ILE A 237 3.52 -4.31 28.25
C ILE A 237 4.83 -3.95 27.56
N ASN A 238 5.76 -3.37 28.33
CA ASN A 238 7.06 -2.97 27.81
C ASN A 238 8.10 -4.09 28.00
N LEU A 239 8.64 -4.61 26.90
CA LEU A 239 9.68 -5.64 26.85
C LEU A 239 11.04 -5.09 26.35
N THR A 240 11.21 -3.77 26.23
CA THR A 240 12.47 -3.16 25.72
C THR A 240 13.70 -3.48 26.56
N HIS A 241 13.51 -3.84 27.84
CA HIS A 241 14.59 -4.14 28.77
C HIS A 241 15.02 -5.62 28.76
N ILE A 242 14.17 -6.50 28.23
CA ILE A 242 14.43 -7.95 28.21
C ILE A 242 15.43 -8.21 27.07
N GLY A 243 16.71 -8.35 27.43
CA GLY A 243 17.86 -8.49 26.51
C GLY A 243 18.79 -7.27 26.41
N GLY A 244 18.45 -6.13 27.04
CA GLY A 244 19.25 -4.90 26.96
C GLY A 244 20.51 -4.87 27.85
N GLU A 245 20.51 -5.58 28.99
CA GLU A 245 21.69 -5.75 29.84
C GLU A 245 22.77 -6.62 29.16
N GLU A 246 22.34 -7.55 28.30
CA GLU A 246 23.23 -8.51 27.65
C GLU A 246 24.06 -7.90 26.51
N ARG A 247 23.53 -6.96 25.72
CA ARG A 247 24.34 -6.21 24.72
C ARG A 247 25.46 -5.37 25.34
N ARG A 248 25.33 -4.95 26.60
CA ARG A 248 26.42 -4.25 27.32
C ARG A 248 27.49 -5.23 27.78
N GLU A 249 27.11 -6.44 28.19
CA GLU A 249 28.05 -7.49 28.58
C GLU A 249 28.76 -8.13 27.37
N GLU A 250 28.06 -8.38 26.26
CA GLU A 250 28.67 -8.90 25.02
C GLU A 250 29.64 -7.89 24.41
N ARG A 251 29.27 -6.61 24.35
CA ARG A 251 30.16 -5.54 23.88
C ARG A 251 31.39 -5.40 24.79
N GLY A 252 31.22 -5.57 26.10
CA GLY A 252 32.34 -5.60 27.06
C GLY A 252 33.21 -6.86 26.95
N LYS A 253 32.64 -8.01 26.55
CA LYS A 253 33.38 -9.26 26.28
C LYS A 253 34.12 -9.21 24.94
N GLU A 254 33.54 -8.59 23.92
CA GLU A 254 34.14 -8.36 22.61
C GLU A 254 35.29 -7.36 22.70
N GLU A 255 35.12 -6.25 23.43
CA GLU A 255 36.21 -5.32 23.75
C GLU A 255 37.36 -6.01 24.51
N ARG A 256 37.06 -6.90 25.47
CA ARG A 256 38.07 -7.71 26.18
C ARG A 256 38.72 -8.79 25.30
N ARG A 257 38.00 -9.40 24.36
CA ARG A 257 38.53 -10.36 23.39
C ARG A 257 39.44 -9.67 22.36
N GLU A 258 39.11 -8.44 21.95
CA GLU A 258 39.98 -7.62 21.10
C GLU A 258 41.25 -7.16 21.81
N GLU A 259 41.18 -6.88 23.11
CA GLU A 259 42.37 -6.60 23.94
C GLU A 259 43.23 -7.86 24.12
N ARG A 260 42.63 -9.01 24.44
CA ARG A 260 43.35 -10.29 24.61
C ARG A 260 43.96 -10.82 23.31
N GLY A 261 43.28 -10.66 22.18
CA GLY A 261 43.80 -11.03 20.84
C GLY A 261 44.93 -10.13 20.33
N LYS A 262 45.13 -8.94 20.93
CA LYS A 262 46.32 -8.10 20.69
C LYS A 262 47.50 -8.53 21.56
N GLU A 263 47.25 -9.17 22.70
CA GLU A 263 48.27 -9.68 23.62
C GLU A 263 48.75 -11.08 23.19
N GLU A 264 47.85 -11.98 22.80
CA GLU A 264 48.17 -13.32 22.26
C GLU A 264 48.84 -13.27 20.86
N ARG A 265 48.77 -12.16 20.12
CA ARG A 265 49.57 -11.97 18.90
C ARG A 265 51.05 -11.66 19.15
N ARG A 266 51.47 -11.51 20.41
CA ARG A 266 52.86 -11.26 20.80
C ARG A 266 53.55 -12.47 21.44
N GLU A 267 52.81 -13.47 21.89
CA GLU A 267 53.37 -14.68 22.49
C GLU A 267 52.86 -15.94 21.77
N GLU A 268 53.83 -16.68 21.24
CA GLU A 268 53.79 -18.10 20.86
C GLU A 268 53.38 -18.51 19.44
N ARG A 269 54.44 -18.51 18.61
CA ARG A 269 54.83 -19.65 17.78
C ARG A 269 54.81 -20.94 18.62
N GLY A 270 53.78 -21.76 18.48
CA GLY A 270 53.84 -23.20 18.74
C GLY A 270 52.78 -23.73 19.71
N GLU A 271 51.82 -24.45 19.15
CA GLU A 271 51.20 -25.70 19.63
C GLU A 271 49.70 -25.78 19.31
N GLU A 272 49.31 -27.01 19.00
CA GLU A 272 48.05 -27.47 18.47
C GLU A 272 46.99 -27.54 19.60
N GLU A 273 45.95 -26.70 19.55
CA GLU A 273 44.74 -26.92 20.35
C GLU A 273 43.57 -27.40 19.49
N ARG A 274 43.13 -28.61 19.84
CA ARG A 274 41.97 -29.29 19.29
C ARG A 274 40.68 -28.71 19.86
N GLY A 275 39.79 -28.34 18.93
CA GLY A 275 38.33 -28.39 18.99
C GLY A 275 37.64 -28.34 20.36
N ALA A 276 37.10 -27.15 20.67
CA ALA A 276 36.04 -26.97 21.65
C ALA A 276 34.91 -26.10 21.04
N GLU A 277 34.21 -26.60 20.02
CA GLU A 277 33.03 -25.95 19.42
C GLU A 277 31.71 -26.68 19.75
N ARG A 278 31.65 -27.46 20.84
CA ARG A 278 30.43 -28.23 21.19
C ARG A 278 29.70 -27.76 22.45
N GLY A 279 30.06 -26.59 22.99
CA GLY A 279 29.53 -26.06 24.26
C GLY A 279 28.80 -24.72 24.16
N GLU A 280 28.79 -24.06 23.01
CA GLU A 280 28.16 -22.74 22.84
C GLU A 280 26.66 -22.87 22.53
N GLU A 281 26.26 -23.82 21.67
CA GLU A 281 24.86 -24.10 21.31
C GLU A 281 23.97 -24.46 22.51
N THR A 282 24.46 -25.29 23.45
CA THR A 282 23.68 -25.68 24.64
C THR A 282 23.50 -24.54 25.64
N SER A 283 24.42 -23.57 25.65
CA SER A 283 24.33 -22.39 26.49
C SER A 283 23.33 -21.37 25.96
N ASP A 284 23.17 -21.27 24.64
CA ASP A 284 22.21 -20.37 23.99
C ASP A 284 20.78 -20.91 24.03
N GLU A 285 20.55 -22.21 23.82
CA GLU A 285 19.23 -22.82 23.98
C GLU A 285 18.66 -22.59 25.39
N THR A 286 19.50 -22.76 26.41
CA THR A 286 19.09 -22.54 27.82
C THR A 286 18.76 -21.06 28.10
N ARG A 287 19.36 -20.12 27.37
CA ARG A 287 19.12 -18.67 27.51
C ARG A 287 17.82 -18.26 26.84
N GLU A 288 17.56 -18.75 25.64
CA GLU A 288 16.29 -18.51 24.93
C GLU A 288 15.10 -19.01 25.76
N ASP A 289 15.20 -20.22 26.32
CA ASP A 289 14.18 -20.80 27.18
C ASP A 289 13.89 -19.95 28.43
N LYS A 290 14.94 -19.39 29.04
CA LYS A 290 14.79 -18.52 30.21
C LYS A 290 14.09 -17.20 29.85
N ARG A 291 14.47 -16.57 28.74
CA ARG A 291 13.83 -15.35 28.23
C ARG A 291 12.37 -15.61 27.89
N GLU A 292 12.06 -16.73 27.23
CA GLU A 292 10.68 -17.13 26.92
C GLU A 292 9.83 -17.34 28.17
N ALA A 293 10.38 -18.00 29.20
CA ALA A 293 9.67 -18.22 30.45
C ALA A 293 9.31 -16.88 31.13
N GLU A 294 10.24 -15.91 31.10
CA GLU A 294 10.00 -14.56 31.62
C GLU A 294 8.89 -13.85 30.84
N VAL A 295 8.98 -13.82 29.50
CA VAL A 295 7.97 -13.21 28.62
C VAL A 295 6.60 -13.86 28.81
N LEU A 296 6.53 -15.20 28.88
CA LEU A 296 5.29 -15.93 29.12
C LEU A 296 4.68 -15.59 30.47
N SER A 297 5.49 -15.46 31.52
CA SER A 297 5.03 -15.09 32.85
C SER A 297 4.43 -13.68 32.88
N LEU A 298 5.03 -12.72 32.16
CA LEU A 298 4.53 -11.36 32.05
C LEU A 298 3.22 -11.29 31.26
N LEU A 299 3.18 -11.94 30.09
CA LEU A 299 1.99 -11.95 29.23
C LEU A 299 0.81 -12.63 29.93
N SER A 300 1.01 -13.83 30.49
CA SER A 300 -0.05 -14.55 31.21
C SER A 300 -0.59 -13.72 32.39
N ARG A 301 0.30 -13.12 33.20
CA ARG A 301 -0.10 -12.30 34.35
C ARG A 301 -0.90 -11.06 33.97
N ARG A 302 -0.56 -10.38 32.86
CA ARG A 302 -1.25 -9.15 32.44
C ARG A 302 -2.55 -9.43 31.68
N LEU A 303 -2.54 -10.42 30.79
CA LEU A 303 -3.70 -10.76 29.95
C LEU A 303 -4.80 -11.49 30.74
N LEU A 304 -4.46 -12.38 31.67
CA LEU A 304 -5.47 -13.12 32.45
C LEU A 304 -6.03 -12.33 33.63
N ARG A 305 -5.31 -11.30 34.10
CA ARG A 305 -5.69 -10.50 35.28
C ARG A 305 -6.37 -9.18 34.93
N SER A 306 -6.62 -8.91 33.65
CA SER A 306 -7.27 -7.65 33.25
C SER A 306 -8.72 -7.62 33.75
N ALA A 307 -9.08 -6.55 34.45
CA ALA A 307 -10.44 -6.35 34.95
C ALA A 307 -11.47 -6.07 33.84
N SER A 308 -10.98 -5.69 32.65
CA SER A 308 -11.79 -5.36 31.47
C SER A 308 -11.69 -6.45 30.40
N PRO A 309 -12.74 -6.72 29.61
CA PRO A 309 -12.67 -7.70 28.53
C PRO A 309 -11.71 -7.21 27.44
N LEU A 310 -10.56 -7.88 27.32
CA LEU A 310 -9.61 -7.64 26.24
C LEU A 310 -10.12 -8.28 24.96
N SER A 311 -10.21 -7.50 23.89
CA SER A 311 -10.55 -8.02 22.56
C SER A 311 -9.32 -8.25 21.68
N SER A 312 -8.23 -7.51 21.90
CA SER A 312 -7.08 -7.57 21.00
C SER A 312 -5.74 -7.30 21.70
N VAL A 313 -4.67 -7.84 21.13
CA VAL A 313 -3.27 -7.55 21.49
C VAL A 313 -2.53 -7.06 20.26
N VAL A 314 -1.89 -5.90 20.37
CA VAL A 314 -1.07 -5.30 19.30
C VAL A 314 0.40 -5.44 19.66
N ILE A 315 1.20 -6.04 18.78
CA ILE A 315 2.64 -6.20 18.98
C ILE A 315 3.39 -5.12 18.17
N LEU A 316 4.23 -4.33 18.83
CA LEU A 316 5.03 -3.25 18.25
C LEU A 316 6.51 -3.55 18.48
N GLY A 317 7.33 -3.39 17.44
CA GLY A 317 8.78 -3.60 17.53
C GLY A 317 9.42 -3.97 16.20
N SER A 318 10.75 -3.96 16.16
CA SER A 318 11.52 -4.40 15.00
C SER A 318 12.52 -5.52 15.32
N ASP A 319 12.75 -5.80 16.60
CA ASP A 319 13.66 -6.84 17.04
C ASP A 319 13.10 -8.25 16.77
N PRO A 320 13.75 -9.07 15.92
CA PRO A 320 13.21 -10.37 15.50
C PRO A 320 13.19 -11.39 16.64
N GLU A 321 14.17 -11.35 17.57
CA GLU A 321 14.24 -12.24 18.72
C GLU A 321 13.03 -12.01 19.64
N CYS A 322 12.82 -10.77 20.10
CA CYS A 322 11.70 -10.41 20.96
C CYS A 322 10.34 -10.74 20.32
N LEU A 323 10.17 -10.41 19.03
CA LEU A 323 8.94 -10.71 18.30
C LEU A 323 8.67 -12.23 18.25
N SER A 324 9.70 -13.04 17.98
CA SER A 324 9.57 -14.49 17.92
C SER A 324 9.18 -15.11 19.27
N SER A 325 9.79 -14.66 20.37
CA SER A 325 9.49 -15.12 21.73
C SER A 325 8.05 -14.75 22.12
N VAL A 326 7.61 -13.53 21.83
CA VAL A 326 6.24 -13.07 22.10
C VAL A 326 5.22 -13.90 21.32
N LEU A 327 5.48 -14.19 20.04
CA LEU A 327 4.56 -14.96 19.19
C LEU A 327 4.50 -16.45 19.59
N ARG A 328 5.63 -17.04 19.98
CA ARG A 328 5.67 -18.42 20.51
C ARG A 328 4.91 -18.52 21.84
N CYS A 329 5.06 -17.54 22.73
CA CYS A 329 4.26 -17.43 23.94
C CYS A 329 2.77 -17.22 23.65
N ALA A 330 2.45 -16.37 22.68
CA ALA A 330 1.07 -16.13 22.23
C ALA A 330 0.41 -17.41 21.71
N GLN A 331 1.15 -18.24 20.96
CA GLN A 331 0.67 -19.53 20.47
C GLN A 331 0.34 -20.50 21.61
N ARG A 332 1.12 -20.48 22.70
CA ARG A 332 0.85 -21.28 23.91
C ARG A 332 -0.37 -20.76 24.69
N LEU A 333 -0.63 -19.46 24.66
CA LEU A 333 -1.76 -18.81 25.34
C LEU A 333 -3.04 -18.78 24.50
N ALA A 334 -2.98 -18.95 23.18
CA ALA A 334 -4.14 -18.90 22.30
C ALA A 334 -5.27 -19.88 22.70
N PRO A 335 -5.00 -21.13 23.16
CA PRO A 335 -6.05 -22.03 23.62
C PRO A 335 -6.80 -21.54 24.86
N SER A 336 -6.14 -20.79 25.75
CA SER A 336 -6.76 -20.26 26.96
C SER A 336 -7.51 -18.95 26.73
N LEU A 337 -7.23 -18.26 25.62
CA LEU A 337 -7.82 -16.96 25.26
C LEU A 337 -8.34 -16.97 23.81
N PRO A 338 -9.33 -17.82 23.46
CA PRO A 338 -9.79 -17.98 22.08
C PRO A 338 -10.50 -16.76 21.50
N ALA A 339 -10.96 -15.83 22.34
CA ALA A 339 -11.59 -14.58 21.93
C ALA A 339 -10.59 -13.42 21.72
N LEU A 340 -9.30 -13.64 22.00
CA LEU A 340 -8.26 -12.61 21.95
C LEU A 340 -7.59 -12.60 20.57
N GLN A 341 -7.66 -11.46 19.89
CA GLN A 341 -7.07 -11.31 18.56
C GLN A 341 -5.67 -10.72 18.62
N TRP A 342 -4.71 -11.42 18.03
CA TRP A 342 -3.32 -10.98 17.94
C TRP A 342 -3.09 -10.23 16.64
N ILE A 343 -2.46 -9.06 16.71
CA ILE A 343 -2.21 -8.19 15.56
C ILE A 343 -0.78 -7.66 15.59
N MET A 344 -0.10 -7.73 14.46
CA MET A 344 1.18 -7.04 14.24
C MET A 344 0.91 -5.56 14.00
N GLY A 345 1.42 -4.68 14.86
CA GLY A 345 1.26 -3.24 14.77
C GLY A 345 2.26 -2.55 13.84
N ASN A 346 3.36 -3.22 13.47
CA ASN A 346 4.31 -2.70 12.49
C ASN A 346 4.03 -3.31 11.11
N PRO A 347 4.08 -2.53 10.02
CA PRO A 347 3.85 -3.06 8.68
C PRO A 347 4.95 -4.05 8.28
N LEU A 348 4.55 -5.23 7.81
CA LEU A 348 5.44 -6.31 7.39
C LEU A 348 5.53 -6.41 5.86
N SER A 349 6.67 -6.87 5.33
CA SER A 349 6.76 -7.23 3.90
C SER A 349 6.26 -8.67 3.69
N PRO A 350 5.83 -9.03 2.46
CA PRO A 350 5.44 -10.40 2.13
C PRO A 350 6.52 -11.43 2.48
N ASP A 351 7.79 -11.08 2.26
CA ASP A 351 8.92 -11.97 2.56
C ASP A 351 9.09 -12.20 4.06
N SER A 352 8.85 -11.18 4.90
CA SER A 352 8.91 -11.30 6.36
C SER A 352 7.79 -12.16 6.94
N LEU A 353 6.64 -12.28 6.25
CA LEU A 353 5.55 -13.14 6.72
C LEU A 353 5.95 -14.63 6.67
N LEU A 354 6.77 -15.03 5.70
CA LEU A 354 7.17 -16.43 5.53
C LEU A 354 8.02 -16.94 6.70
N SER A 355 8.79 -16.06 7.34
CA SER A 355 9.60 -16.39 8.52
C SER A 355 8.84 -16.21 9.84
N LEU A 356 7.65 -15.62 9.81
CA LEU A 356 6.85 -15.32 11.01
C LEU A 356 5.88 -16.48 11.32
N GLY A 357 6.16 -17.20 12.40
CA GLY A 357 5.22 -18.12 13.03
C GLY A 357 4.36 -17.41 14.08
N GLY A 358 3.22 -18.00 14.44
CA GLY A 358 2.36 -17.44 15.49
C GLY A 358 1.04 -18.20 15.67
N PRO A 359 0.17 -17.72 16.57
CA PRO A 359 -1.16 -18.30 16.75
C PRO A 359 -2.00 -18.18 15.47
N LEU A 360 -2.83 -19.18 15.21
CA LEU A 360 -3.83 -19.10 14.14
C LEU A 360 -4.76 -17.91 14.40
N GLY A 361 -5.09 -17.16 13.35
CA GLY A 361 -5.85 -15.92 13.44
C GLY A 361 -4.99 -14.66 13.66
N LEU A 362 -3.66 -14.78 13.79
CA LEU A 362 -2.75 -13.64 13.82
C LEU A 362 -2.96 -12.76 12.57
N LEU A 363 -3.22 -11.48 12.79
CA LEU A 363 -3.35 -10.50 11.73
C LEU A 363 -2.05 -9.74 11.53
N ALA A 364 -1.70 -9.52 10.26
CA ALA A 364 -0.60 -8.67 9.86
C ALA A 364 -1.06 -7.79 8.70
N TYR A 365 -0.42 -6.65 8.52
CA TYR A 365 -0.66 -5.79 7.36
C TYR A 365 0.64 -5.24 6.81
N GLY A 366 0.61 -4.81 5.56
CA GLY A 366 1.82 -4.34 4.89
C GLY A 366 1.59 -3.85 3.48
N GLU A 367 2.58 -3.10 3.00
CA GLU A 367 2.60 -2.58 1.64
C GLU A 367 3.05 -3.66 0.67
N VAL A 368 2.25 -3.88 -0.38
CA VAL A 368 2.61 -4.80 -1.46
C VAL A 368 3.28 -4.02 -2.59
N GLY A 369 4.43 -4.52 -3.06
CA GLY A 369 5.13 -3.93 -4.19
C GLY A 369 5.84 -2.62 -3.87
N ARG A 370 6.21 -2.39 -2.61
CA ARG A 370 6.96 -1.22 -2.14
C ARG A 370 8.15 -0.93 -3.06
N LYS A 371 8.19 0.30 -3.59
CA LYS A 371 9.27 0.76 -4.47
C LYS A 371 10.32 1.55 -3.69
N PRO A 372 11.62 1.44 -4.02
CA PRO A 372 12.65 2.29 -3.41
C PRO A 372 12.49 3.75 -3.86
N ILE A 373 13.07 4.67 -3.09
CA ILE A 373 12.94 6.14 -3.30
C ILE A 373 13.30 6.59 -4.71
N THR A 374 14.21 5.89 -5.41
CA THR A 374 14.56 6.16 -6.81
C THR A 374 13.34 6.24 -7.74
N PHE A 375 12.31 5.42 -7.51
CA PHE A 375 11.08 5.43 -8.32
C PHE A 375 10.23 6.67 -8.04
N TYR A 376 10.17 7.09 -6.78
CA TYR A 376 9.50 8.33 -6.37
C TYR A 376 10.21 9.56 -6.92
N ILE A 377 11.55 9.58 -6.89
CA ILE A 377 12.35 10.66 -7.50
C ILE A 377 12.08 10.73 -9.01
N ARG A 378 12.04 9.58 -9.69
CA ARG A 378 11.73 9.52 -11.13
C ARG A 378 10.35 10.11 -11.43
N ASP A 379 9.35 9.78 -10.62
CA ASP A 379 7.99 10.29 -10.81
C ASP A 379 7.91 11.79 -10.47
N ALA A 380 8.62 12.27 -9.45
CA ALA A 380 8.72 13.71 -9.17
C ALA A 380 9.39 14.49 -10.31
N LEU A 381 10.48 13.95 -10.89
CA LEU A 381 11.12 14.53 -12.07
C LEU A 381 10.19 14.54 -13.28
N ARG A 382 9.42 13.47 -13.49
CA ARG A 382 8.41 13.38 -14.55
C ARG A 382 7.27 14.37 -14.35
N LEU A 383 6.83 14.57 -13.11
CA LEU A 383 5.80 15.55 -12.75
C LEU A 383 6.23 16.97 -13.15
N ILE A 384 7.48 17.35 -12.83
CA ILE A 384 8.05 18.64 -13.22
C ILE A 384 8.20 18.73 -14.74
N GLY A 385 8.74 17.70 -15.38
CA GLY A 385 8.93 17.66 -16.84
C GLY A 385 7.62 17.83 -17.61
N GLN A 386 6.56 17.15 -17.19
CA GLN A 386 5.22 17.31 -17.77
C GLN A 386 4.67 18.73 -17.55
N ALA A 387 4.78 19.27 -16.33
CA ALA A 387 4.33 20.62 -16.05
C ALA A 387 5.08 21.67 -16.90
N VAL A 388 6.41 21.55 -17.04
CA VAL A 388 7.22 22.43 -17.88
C VAL A 388 6.83 22.28 -19.36
N THR A 389 6.60 21.06 -19.82
CA THR A 389 6.19 20.78 -21.21
C THR A 389 4.85 21.47 -21.52
N SER A 390 3.80 21.18 -20.74
CA SER A 390 2.48 21.78 -20.92
C SER A 390 2.47 23.30 -20.72
N ALA A 391 3.28 23.82 -19.79
CA ALA A 391 3.40 25.26 -19.58
C ALA A 391 4.04 25.97 -20.78
N SER A 392 5.05 25.33 -21.39
CA SER A 392 5.80 25.86 -22.53
C SER A 392 4.99 25.89 -23.81
N GLU A 393 4.04 24.97 -23.98
CA GLU A 393 3.09 24.98 -25.11
C GLU A 393 2.20 26.22 -25.11
N VAL A 394 1.89 26.77 -23.93
CA VAL A 394 1.01 27.94 -23.79
C VAL A 394 1.80 29.24 -23.76
N ARG A 395 2.84 29.32 -22.91
CA ARG A 395 3.71 30.50 -22.75
C ARG A 395 5.14 30.08 -22.39
N PRO A 396 6.01 29.88 -23.40
CA PRO A 396 7.39 29.44 -23.17
C PRO A 396 8.24 30.49 -22.47
N ASP A 397 7.92 31.78 -22.62
CA ASP A 397 8.53 32.90 -21.93
C ASP A 397 8.41 32.74 -20.41
N LEU A 398 7.23 32.45 -19.88
CA LEU A 398 7.07 32.27 -18.44
C LEU A 398 7.46 30.88 -17.93
N ALA A 399 7.37 29.85 -18.79
CA ALA A 399 7.71 28.49 -18.38
C ALA A 399 9.22 28.26 -18.25
N LEU A 400 10.02 28.89 -19.12
CA LEU A 400 11.44 28.58 -19.26
C LEU A 400 12.36 29.67 -18.69
N ILE A 401 11.89 30.92 -18.54
CA ILE A 401 12.73 31.97 -17.92
C ILE A 401 13.04 31.58 -16.47
N GLN A 402 14.33 31.37 -16.22
CA GLN A 402 14.85 31.07 -14.90
C GLN A 402 14.50 32.21 -13.94
N ASN A 403 13.87 31.85 -12.83
CA ASN A 403 13.49 32.78 -11.79
C ASN A 403 14.77 33.26 -11.10
N LEU A 404 15.31 34.42 -11.50
CA LEU A 404 16.40 35.11 -10.80
C LEU A 404 15.82 35.83 -9.58
N VAL A 405 15.32 35.04 -8.62
CA VAL A 405 14.71 35.56 -7.40
C VAL A 405 15.83 36.01 -6.47
N ASN A 406 15.82 37.28 -6.08
CA ASN A 406 16.69 37.77 -5.02
C ASN A 406 16.15 37.23 -3.69
N CYS A 407 16.94 36.45 -2.94
CA CYS A 407 16.51 36.01 -1.60
C CYS A 407 16.39 37.16 -0.59
N TYR A 408 16.96 38.33 -0.90
CA TYR A 408 16.91 39.50 -0.02
C TYR A 408 15.67 40.38 -0.26
N ASP A 409 15.02 40.28 -1.44
CA ASP A 409 13.89 41.14 -1.82
C ASP A 409 12.74 40.34 -2.41
N LYS A 410 11.51 40.70 -2.06
CA LYS A 410 10.32 40.11 -2.67
C LYS A 410 10.03 40.77 -4.03
N PRO A 411 9.79 40.02 -5.12
CA PRO A 411 9.45 40.63 -6.40
C PRO A 411 8.15 41.45 -6.30
N ASN A 412 8.15 42.63 -6.92
CA ASN A 412 6.97 43.50 -6.98
C ASN A 412 5.82 42.77 -7.70
N LYS A 413 4.62 42.83 -7.11
CA LYS A 413 3.41 42.12 -7.59
C LYS A 413 2.80 42.71 -8.86
N GLU A 414 3.43 43.72 -9.45
CA GLU A 414 2.86 44.54 -10.51
C GLU A 414 3.25 43.95 -11.87
N GLU A 415 2.30 43.18 -12.42
CA GLU A 415 2.00 42.95 -13.84
C GLU A 415 2.33 41.58 -14.47
N VAL A 416 3.29 40.77 -14.00
CA VAL A 416 3.57 39.45 -14.61
C VAL A 416 3.79 38.35 -13.54
N PRO A 417 3.08 37.20 -13.61
CA PRO A 417 3.32 36.11 -12.68
C PRO A 417 4.73 35.55 -12.86
N SER A 418 5.44 35.30 -11.75
CA SER A 418 6.76 34.65 -11.77
C SER A 418 6.70 33.27 -12.44
N SER A 419 7.82 32.76 -12.95
CA SER A 419 7.84 31.46 -13.63
C SER A 419 7.37 30.33 -12.71
N GLY A 420 7.73 30.40 -11.42
CA GLY A 420 7.22 29.48 -10.41
C GLY A 420 5.71 29.63 -10.13
N GLN A 421 5.14 30.85 -10.09
CA GLN A 421 3.69 31.06 -10.02
C GLN A 421 2.95 30.45 -11.21
N TYR A 422 3.54 30.56 -12.39
CA TYR A 422 2.99 30.02 -13.62
C TYR A 422 3.03 28.49 -13.61
N LEU A 423 4.20 27.90 -13.32
CA LEU A 423 4.40 26.44 -13.26
C LEU A 423 3.60 25.77 -12.14
N ALA A 424 3.40 26.42 -11.00
CA ALA A 424 2.58 25.89 -9.91
C ALA A 424 1.15 25.55 -10.35
N ARG A 425 0.59 26.28 -11.32
CA ARG A 425 -0.75 26.00 -11.88
C ARG A 425 -0.76 24.69 -12.67
N PHE A 426 0.28 24.45 -13.48
CA PHE A 426 0.41 23.21 -14.24
C PHE A 426 0.70 22.03 -13.33
N LEU A 427 1.59 22.18 -12.34
CA LEU A 427 1.86 21.15 -11.34
C LEU A 427 0.57 20.74 -10.59
N SER A 428 -0.30 21.69 -10.25
CA SER A 428 -1.54 21.41 -9.52
C SER A 428 -2.55 20.53 -10.27
N ASN A 429 -2.46 20.46 -11.60
CA ASN A 429 -3.41 19.77 -12.48
C ASN A 429 -2.69 18.74 -13.36
N THR A 430 -1.88 17.88 -12.74
CA THR A 430 -1.14 16.83 -13.43
C THR A 430 -1.49 15.46 -12.85
N SER A 431 -1.66 14.50 -13.76
CA SER A 431 -1.83 13.09 -13.44
C SER A 431 -1.24 12.24 -14.56
N PHE A 432 -0.52 11.18 -14.21
CA PHE A 432 0.08 10.29 -15.19
C PHE A 432 0.35 8.91 -14.59
N GLN A 433 0.59 7.92 -15.45
CA GLN A 433 1.09 6.62 -15.02
C GLN A 433 2.62 6.69 -14.83
N GLY A 434 3.03 6.71 -13.58
CA GLY A 434 4.41 6.70 -13.14
C GLY A 434 4.98 5.31 -12.93
N SER A 435 6.19 5.28 -12.40
CA SER A 435 6.89 4.06 -12.03
C SER A 435 6.44 3.51 -10.66
N THR A 436 5.82 4.37 -9.84
CA THR A 436 5.12 4.00 -8.59
C THR A 436 3.61 3.71 -8.79
N GLY A 437 3.12 3.70 -10.03
CA GLY A 437 1.70 3.52 -10.35
C GLY A 437 1.04 4.81 -10.80
N ALA A 438 -0.27 4.97 -10.56
CA ALA A 438 -1.00 6.18 -10.96
C ALA A 438 -0.63 7.33 -10.01
N VAL A 439 0.00 8.36 -10.55
CA VAL A 439 0.40 9.57 -9.83
C VAL A 439 -0.61 10.67 -10.13
N ARG A 440 -1.14 11.31 -9.08
CA ARG A 440 -2.05 12.45 -9.19
C ARG A 440 -1.73 13.51 -8.16
N VAL A 441 -1.83 14.78 -8.55
CA VAL A 441 -1.68 15.89 -7.60
C VAL A 441 -3.03 16.23 -6.99
N ALA A 442 -3.07 16.31 -5.65
CA ALA A 442 -4.22 16.75 -4.87
C ALA A 442 -3.96 18.18 -4.38
N PRO A 443 -4.33 19.22 -5.16
CA PRO A 443 -3.98 20.61 -4.84
C PRO A 443 -4.67 21.15 -3.59
N ALA A 444 -5.81 20.56 -3.19
CA ALA A 444 -6.48 20.91 -1.95
C ALA A 444 -5.67 20.52 -0.70
N LEU A 445 -4.81 19.50 -0.82
CA LEU A 445 -3.99 18.96 0.26
C LEU A 445 -2.50 19.27 0.08
N SER A 446 -2.11 19.94 -1.01
CA SER A 446 -0.70 20.15 -1.37
C SER A 446 0.10 18.85 -1.39
N GLN A 447 -0.52 17.77 -1.88
CA GLN A 447 0.05 16.42 -1.85
C GLN A 447 0.09 15.77 -3.24
N VAL A 448 1.12 14.97 -3.47
CA VAL A 448 1.22 14.05 -4.61
C VAL A 448 0.81 12.67 -4.12
N LEU A 449 -0.30 12.16 -4.66
CA LEU A 449 -0.82 10.84 -4.33
C LEU A 449 -0.27 9.84 -5.34
N SER A 450 0.43 8.82 -4.85
CA SER A 450 0.83 7.64 -5.62
C SER A 450 -0.07 6.44 -5.29
N SER A 451 -0.07 5.43 -6.16
CA SER A 451 -0.72 4.15 -5.89
C SER A 451 0.07 3.38 -4.83
N GLN A 452 -0.44 3.35 -3.60
CA GLN A 452 0.04 2.46 -2.54
C GLN A 452 -1.06 1.45 -2.24
N LEU A 453 -0.74 0.16 -2.35
CA LEU A 453 -1.65 -0.94 -2.09
C LEU A 453 -1.20 -1.67 -0.83
N TYR A 454 -2.09 -1.70 0.17
CA TYR A 454 -1.85 -2.41 1.41
C TYR A 454 -2.73 -3.63 1.47
N HIS A 455 -2.16 -4.73 1.93
CA HIS A 455 -2.89 -5.96 2.18
C HIS A 455 -2.92 -6.20 3.67
N VAL A 456 -4.04 -6.77 4.13
CA VAL A 456 -4.18 -7.34 5.46
C VAL A 456 -4.21 -8.85 5.28
N TRP A 457 -3.36 -9.53 6.02
CA TRP A 457 -3.21 -10.97 5.99
C TRP A 457 -3.63 -11.57 7.33
N SER A 458 -4.15 -12.80 7.28
CA SER A 458 -4.46 -13.60 8.44
C SER A 458 -3.73 -14.93 8.34
N LEU A 459 -3.08 -15.34 9.44
CA LEU A 459 -2.44 -16.64 9.55
C LEU A 459 -3.52 -17.71 9.73
N LYS A 460 -3.70 -18.55 8.72
CA LYS A 460 -4.71 -19.62 8.73
C LYS A 460 -4.06 -20.97 8.61
N ARG A 461 -4.85 -22.01 8.85
CA ARG A 461 -4.42 -23.38 8.60
C ARG A 461 -4.62 -23.68 7.11
N GLY A 462 -3.53 -23.97 6.43
CA GLY A 462 -3.52 -24.38 5.04
C GLY A 462 -4.15 -25.76 4.83
N PRO A 463 -4.36 -26.17 3.57
CA PRO A 463 -5.03 -27.43 3.22
C PRO A 463 -4.36 -28.68 3.80
N LEU A 464 -3.03 -28.64 3.94
CA LEU A 464 -2.21 -29.73 4.49
C LEU A 464 -1.97 -29.59 6.01
N GLY A 465 -2.71 -28.71 6.68
CA GLY A 465 -2.59 -28.50 8.12
C GLY A 465 -1.46 -27.57 8.58
N GLN A 466 -0.60 -27.10 7.67
CA GLN A 466 0.50 -26.16 7.92
C GLN A 466 0.00 -24.71 8.01
N PRO A 467 0.65 -23.81 8.78
CA PRO A 467 0.28 -22.40 8.81
C PRO A 467 0.55 -21.72 7.46
N SER A 468 -0.44 -21.00 6.93
CA SER A 468 -0.34 -20.25 5.67
C SER A 468 -1.01 -18.88 5.79
N TRP A 469 -0.35 -17.87 5.24
CA TRP A 469 -0.86 -16.50 5.19
C TRP A 469 -1.87 -16.34 4.05
N VAL A 470 -3.05 -15.82 4.36
CA VAL A 470 -4.12 -15.56 3.38
C VAL A 470 -4.51 -14.09 3.45
N THR A 471 -4.61 -13.43 2.29
CA THR A 471 -5.13 -12.06 2.21
C THR A 471 -6.61 -12.06 2.60
N VAL A 472 -6.97 -11.20 3.56
CA VAL A 472 -8.35 -11.06 4.04
C VAL A 472 -8.97 -9.72 3.67
N ALA A 473 -8.13 -8.71 3.44
CA ALA A 473 -8.59 -7.38 3.04
C ALA A 473 -7.50 -6.61 2.28
N HIS A 474 -7.96 -5.62 1.52
CA HIS A 474 -7.15 -4.65 0.81
C HIS A 474 -7.44 -3.26 1.40
N TRP A 475 -6.41 -2.46 1.62
CA TRP A 475 -6.58 -1.08 2.07
C TRP A 475 -6.12 -0.12 0.98
N THR A 476 -7.06 0.66 0.48
CA THR A 476 -6.80 1.68 -0.55
C THR A 476 -7.45 2.99 -0.14
N THR A 477 -6.70 4.10 -0.23
CA THR A 477 -7.24 5.45 -0.02
C THR A 477 -7.96 5.67 1.33
N GLY A 478 -7.52 5.01 2.40
CA GLY A 478 -8.13 5.17 3.73
C GLY A 478 -9.37 4.30 3.97
N ARG A 479 -9.71 3.37 3.06
CA ARG A 479 -10.82 2.43 3.25
C ARG A 479 -10.31 0.99 3.18
N LEU A 480 -10.79 0.17 4.12
CA LEU A 480 -10.59 -1.28 4.12
C LEU A 480 -11.68 -1.93 3.26
N GLN A 481 -11.26 -2.72 2.28
CA GLN A 481 -12.11 -3.51 1.41
C GLN A 481 -11.86 -4.98 1.71
N LEU A 482 -12.88 -5.71 2.14
CA LEU A 482 -12.77 -7.14 2.45
C LEU A 482 -12.69 -7.95 1.17
N ASP A 483 -11.91 -9.03 1.19
CA ASP A 483 -11.82 -9.94 0.06
C ASP A 483 -13.03 -10.90 0.06
N GLU A 484 -13.82 -10.87 -1.03
CA GLU A 484 -15.12 -11.57 -1.12
C GLU A 484 -14.99 -13.11 -1.04
N GLY A 485 -13.81 -13.66 -1.28
CA GLY A 485 -13.51 -15.09 -1.14
C GLY A 485 -13.39 -15.60 0.30
N VAL A 486 -13.39 -14.71 1.30
CA VAL A 486 -13.18 -15.06 2.73
C VAL A 486 -14.47 -14.93 3.56
N LEU A 487 -15.63 -14.81 2.93
CA LEU A 487 -16.94 -14.68 3.60
C LEU A 487 -17.52 -16.00 4.16
N GLY A 488 -16.80 -17.13 4.03
CA GLY A 488 -17.21 -18.45 4.51
C GLY A 488 -16.58 -18.95 5.82
N LEU A 489 -15.62 -18.22 6.40
CA LEU A 489 -14.75 -18.72 7.48
C LEU A 489 -14.64 -17.68 8.61
N GLY A 490 -15.63 -17.64 9.51
CA GLY A 490 -15.50 -17.06 10.87
C GLY A 490 -15.33 -15.54 11.02
N VAL A 491 -14.85 -14.81 10.02
CA VAL A 491 -14.61 -13.35 10.11
C VAL A 491 -15.88 -12.53 9.79
N GLY A 492 -16.89 -13.15 9.16
CA GLY A 492 -18.12 -12.48 8.71
C GLY A 492 -19.17 -12.17 9.80
N ALA A 493 -18.91 -12.49 11.08
CA ALA A 493 -19.85 -12.20 12.17
C ALA A 493 -19.43 -11.03 13.09
N GLY A 494 -18.19 -10.51 12.95
CA GLY A 494 -17.68 -9.39 13.75
C GLY A 494 -17.65 -8.04 13.01
N LEU A 495 -17.45 -8.08 11.68
CA LEU A 495 -17.34 -6.91 10.81
C LEU A 495 -18.72 -6.38 10.42
N GLY A 496 -19.33 -5.61 11.32
CA GLY A 496 -20.60 -4.89 11.12
C GLY A 496 -20.56 -3.79 10.06
N LEU A 497 -20.08 -4.08 8.85
CA LEU A 497 -20.09 -3.20 7.68
C LEU A 497 -20.95 -3.80 6.57
N GLY A 498 -22.23 -4.06 6.89
CA GLY A 498 -23.28 -4.15 5.88
C GLY A 498 -23.74 -2.74 5.46
N PRO A 499 -24.08 -2.50 4.19
CA PRO A 499 -24.56 -1.19 3.75
C PRO A 499 -25.84 -0.83 4.51
N GLY A 500 -25.83 0.34 5.16
CA GLY A 500 -26.97 0.90 5.86
C GLY A 500 -28.19 0.95 4.95
N ARG A 501 -29.23 0.20 5.33
CA ARG A 501 -30.58 0.30 4.75
C ARG A 501 -31.08 1.72 5.03
N ARG A 502 -31.12 2.57 3.99
CA ARG A 502 -31.99 3.76 3.97
C ARG A 502 -33.43 3.28 4.07
N THR A 503 -34.07 3.41 5.22
CA THR A 503 -35.53 3.35 5.31
C THR A 503 -36.08 4.74 5.06
N GLY A 504 -36.52 4.95 3.83
CA GLY A 504 -37.38 6.07 3.46
C GLY A 504 -38.73 5.94 4.16
N SER A 505 -39.31 7.10 4.42
CA SER A 505 -40.70 7.32 4.77
C SER A 505 -41.66 6.51 3.90
N GLY A 506 -42.58 5.79 4.53
CA GLY A 506 -43.65 5.04 3.87
C GLY A 506 -44.65 4.50 4.88
N SER A 507 -45.76 5.24 5.04
CA SER A 507 -46.94 4.89 5.83
C SER A 507 -47.57 3.55 5.43
N GLY A 508 -48.18 2.86 6.39
CA GLY A 508 -49.31 1.96 6.10
C GLY A 508 -49.41 0.66 6.90
N LEU A 509 -50.38 0.66 7.83
CA LEU A 509 -51.26 -0.46 8.22
C LEU A 509 -50.67 -1.62 9.05
N GLY A 510 -51.23 -1.81 10.24
CA GLY A 510 -50.85 -2.84 11.19
C GLY A 510 -51.54 -4.19 10.98
N VAL A 511 -51.23 -5.15 11.86
CA VAL A 511 -52.16 -6.12 12.48
C VAL A 511 -51.40 -7.08 13.42
N GLN A 512 -52.05 -7.32 14.56
CA GLN A 512 -51.98 -8.36 15.60
C GLN A 512 -50.66 -8.99 16.12
N ARG A 513 -50.59 -8.96 17.47
CA ARG A 513 -49.93 -9.88 18.41
C ARG A 513 -50.59 -11.26 18.43
N GLY A 514 -49.78 -12.31 18.58
CA GLY A 514 -50.14 -13.66 19.05
C GLY A 514 -48.92 -14.57 18.86
N ASP A 515 -48.12 -14.84 19.89
CA ASP A 515 -48.18 -15.95 20.86
C ASP A 515 -47.38 -17.20 20.41
N ARG A 516 -46.83 -17.87 21.41
CA ARG A 516 -45.74 -18.86 21.37
C ARG A 516 -46.07 -20.14 20.60
N ASP A 517 -45.09 -20.70 19.87
CA ASP A 517 -44.85 -22.15 19.88
C ASP A 517 -43.44 -22.55 19.41
N ARG A 518 -42.99 -23.68 19.97
CA ARG A 518 -41.65 -24.29 19.91
C ARG A 518 -41.36 -25.04 18.60
N ASP A 519 -40.06 -25.08 18.29
CA ASP A 519 -39.32 -26.18 17.63
C ASP A 519 -39.93 -26.87 16.40
N ASN A 520 -39.60 -26.37 15.21
CA ASN A 520 -38.92 -27.15 14.16
C ASN A 520 -38.65 -26.24 12.95
N SER A 521 -37.38 -26.00 12.61
CA SER A 521 -37.03 -25.44 11.31
C SER A 521 -35.69 -26.01 10.83
N PRO A 522 -35.67 -26.61 9.63
CA PRO A 522 -34.48 -27.21 9.03
C PRO A 522 -33.65 -26.11 8.34
N GLY A 523 -32.32 -26.22 8.39
CA GLY A 523 -31.43 -25.33 7.64
C GLY A 523 -30.46 -24.52 8.52
N GLY A 524 -29.69 -25.19 9.37
CA GLY A 524 -28.48 -24.60 9.93
C GLY A 524 -27.39 -24.55 8.86
N ARG A 525 -26.94 -23.34 8.50
CA ARG A 525 -25.75 -23.10 7.67
C ARG A 525 -24.52 -23.72 8.36
N TRP A 526 -23.78 -24.58 7.64
CA TRP A 526 -22.55 -25.21 8.12
C TRP A 526 -21.54 -24.17 8.68
N ARG A 527 -20.90 -24.50 9.81
CA ARG A 527 -19.86 -23.71 10.48
C ARG A 527 -18.60 -24.56 10.68
N PRO A 528 -17.42 -24.15 10.18
CA PRO A 528 -16.17 -24.87 10.45
C PRO A 528 -15.76 -24.75 11.93
N GLY A 529 -15.44 -25.88 12.59
CA GLY A 529 -14.84 -25.89 13.94
C GLY A 529 -15.50 -26.78 15.01
N LEU A 530 -16.61 -27.49 14.73
CA LEU A 530 -17.12 -28.51 15.65
C LEU A 530 -16.43 -29.86 15.43
N GLN A 531 -16.22 -30.62 16.51
CA GLN A 531 -15.89 -32.05 16.43
C GLN A 531 -17.06 -32.78 15.75
N MET A 532 -16.81 -33.38 14.59
CA MET A 532 -17.82 -34.01 13.75
C MET A 532 -17.88 -35.50 14.04
N ALA A 533 -18.75 -35.92 14.96
CA ALA A 533 -19.22 -37.31 15.02
C ALA A 533 -20.71 -37.32 14.64
N GLY A 534 -21.07 -38.02 13.55
CA GLY A 534 -22.46 -38.35 13.22
C GLY A 534 -23.24 -37.42 12.27
N GLN A 535 -22.62 -36.50 11.53
CA GLN A 535 -23.33 -35.68 10.52
C GLN A 535 -23.09 -36.15 9.08
N ARG A 536 -24.16 -36.17 8.26
CA ARG A 536 -24.16 -36.61 6.85
C ARG A 536 -24.09 -35.42 5.90
N LEU A 537 -23.34 -35.54 4.80
CA LEU A 537 -23.10 -34.48 3.81
C LEU A 537 -23.87 -34.76 2.50
N ARG A 538 -24.46 -33.71 1.90
CA ARG A 538 -25.00 -33.75 0.54
C ARG A 538 -23.93 -33.22 -0.41
N VAL A 539 -23.49 -34.03 -1.38
CA VAL A 539 -22.47 -33.67 -2.36
C VAL A 539 -23.12 -33.64 -3.74
N VAL A 540 -22.87 -32.59 -4.51
CA VAL A 540 -23.31 -32.45 -5.91
C VAL A 540 -22.08 -32.25 -6.77
N THR A 541 -21.93 -33.05 -7.82
CA THR A 541 -20.82 -32.98 -8.77
C THR A 541 -21.34 -32.92 -10.20
N LEU A 542 -20.50 -32.42 -11.11
CA LEU A 542 -20.77 -32.42 -12.55
C LEU A 542 -20.05 -33.60 -13.20
N VAL A 543 -20.60 -34.12 -14.30
CA VAL A 543 -19.97 -35.18 -15.10
C VAL A 543 -18.86 -34.54 -15.96
N GLU A 544 -17.61 -34.88 -15.67
CA GLU A 544 -16.43 -34.30 -16.32
C GLU A 544 -15.36 -35.38 -16.52
N HIS A 545 -15.07 -35.75 -17.77
CA HIS A 545 -14.02 -36.73 -18.07
C HIS A 545 -12.63 -36.08 -17.94
N PRO A 546 -11.64 -36.71 -17.28
CA PRO A 546 -11.59 -38.10 -16.78
C PRO A 546 -11.99 -38.32 -15.30
N PHE A 547 -12.52 -37.30 -14.62
CA PHE A 547 -12.65 -37.26 -13.16
C PHE A 547 -13.97 -37.82 -12.61
N VAL A 548 -15.08 -37.61 -13.31
CA VAL A 548 -16.42 -38.07 -12.95
C VAL A 548 -17.10 -38.60 -14.21
N PHE A 549 -17.36 -39.90 -14.24
CA PHE A 549 -18.04 -40.56 -15.34
C PHE A 549 -19.29 -41.29 -14.84
N THR A 550 -20.27 -41.40 -15.74
CA THR A 550 -21.54 -42.11 -15.51
C THR A 550 -21.50 -43.47 -16.17
N ARG A 551 -21.95 -44.52 -15.48
CA ARG A 551 -22.07 -45.87 -16.03
C ARG A 551 -23.49 -46.39 -15.83
N GLU A 552 -23.98 -47.18 -16.77
CA GLU A 552 -25.26 -47.90 -16.68
C GLU A 552 -25.23 -48.90 -15.51
N VAL A 553 -26.42 -49.20 -14.97
CA VAL A 553 -26.60 -50.17 -13.88
C VAL A 553 -26.39 -51.57 -14.45
N ASP A 554 -25.80 -52.48 -13.68
CA ASP A 554 -25.65 -53.88 -14.09
C ASP A 554 -27.03 -54.57 -14.17
N GLU A 555 -27.17 -55.65 -14.96
CA GLU A 555 -28.48 -56.27 -15.27
C GLU A 555 -29.26 -56.78 -14.04
N ASP A 556 -28.60 -56.92 -12.89
CA ASP A 556 -29.19 -57.32 -11.61
C ASP A 556 -29.80 -56.14 -10.81
N GLY A 557 -29.76 -54.91 -11.35
CA GLY A 557 -30.31 -53.71 -10.69
C GLY A 557 -29.51 -53.23 -9.47
N LEU A 558 -28.31 -53.78 -9.26
CA LEU A 558 -27.41 -53.48 -8.15
C LEU A 558 -26.30 -52.52 -8.60
N CYS A 559 -26.10 -51.45 -7.83
CA CYS A 559 -25.08 -50.43 -8.10
C CYS A 559 -23.71 -50.87 -7.52
N PRO A 560 -22.63 -51.04 -8.30
CA PRO A 560 -21.34 -51.55 -7.79
C PRO A 560 -20.59 -50.57 -6.85
N ALA A 561 -21.00 -49.30 -6.79
CA ALA A 561 -20.35 -48.25 -5.97
C ALA A 561 -21.13 -47.86 -4.69
N GLY A 562 -22.12 -48.65 -4.28
CA GLY A 562 -22.79 -48.49 -2.98
C GLY A 562 -24.12 -47.75 -3.02
N GLN A 563 -25.17 -48.50 -2.64
CA GLN A 563 -26.46 -48.07 -2.08
C GLN A 563 -27.48 -47.24 -2.89
N LEU A 564 -27.12 -46.40 -3.87
CA LEU A 564 -28.15 -45.70 -4.67
C LEU A 564 -27.71 -45.36 -6.11
N CYS A 565 -28.61 -45.57 -7.07
CA CYS A 565 -28.47 -45.13 -8.46
C CYS A 565 -29.40 -43.90 -8.68
N LEU A 566 -28.89 -42.84 -9.32
CA LEU A 566 -29.61 -41.56 -9.49
C LEU A 566 -29.45 -41.07 -10.95
N ASP A 567 -30.56 -40.69 -11.58
CA ASP A 567 -30.52 -40.10 -12.92
C ASP A 567 -30.03 -38.63 -12.88
N PRO A 568 -28.91 -38.29 -13.55
CA PRO A 568 -28.36 -36.93 -13.63
C PRO A 568 -29.31 -35.88 -14.21
N ARG A 569 -30.38 -36.29 -14.91
CA ARG A 569 -31.35 -35.39 -15.54
C ARG A 569 -32.58 -35.12 -14.67
N THR A 570 -32.60 -35.62 -13.44
CA THR A 570 -33.72 -35.43 -12.50
C THR A 570 -33.85 -33.97 -12.07
N ASN A 571 -34.76 -33.22 -12.70
CA ASN A 571 -35.06 -31.82 -12.37
C ASN A 571 -36.21 -31.66 -11.34
N ARG A 572 -36.50 -32.72 -10.57
CA ARG A 572 -37.62 -32.75 -9.61
C ARG A 572 -37.08 -32.85 -8.19
N SER A 573 -36.95 -31.70 -7.53
CA SER A 573 -36.41 -31.58 -6.16
C SER A 573 -37.16 -32.45 -5.14
N TYR A 574 -38.48 -32.57 -5.28
CA TYR A 574 -39.31 -33.37 -4.37
C TYR A 574 -39.00 -34.88 -4.41
N LEU A 575 -38.57 -35.42 -5.56
CA LEU A 575 -38.17 -36.82 -5.69
C LEU A 575 -36.82 -37.07 -5.03
N LEU A 576 -35.87 -36.15 -5.19
CA LEU A 576 -34.55 -36.21 -4.56
C LEU A 576 -34.68 -36.17 -3.03
N ASP A 577 -35.47 -35.24 -2.49
CA ASP A 577 -35.69 -35.16 -1.05
C ASP A 577 -36.38 -36.42 -0.49
N SER A 578 -37.33 -37.03 -1.23
CA SER A 578 -37.95 -38.30 -0.86
C SER A 578 -36.95 -39.47 -0.80
N LEU A 579 -36.05 -39.57 -1.79
CA LEU A 579 -35.00 -40.60 -1.84
C LEU A 579 -33.98 -40.42 -0.70
N PHE A 580 -33.56 -39.19 -0.42
CA PHE A 580 -32.68 -38.88 0.70
C PHE A 580 -33.36 -39.12 2.06
N CYS A 581 -34.67 -38.88 2.18
CA CYS A 581 -35.44 -39.21 3.37
C CYS A 581 -35.59 -40.72 3.58
N HIS A 582 -35.73 -41.52 2.52
CA HIS A 582 -35.75 -42.98 2.62
C HIS A 582 -34.41 -43.54 3.10
N LEU A 583 -33.27 -43.02 2.60
CA LEU A 583 -31.93 -43.36 3.11
C LEU A 583 -31.69 -42.95 4.58
N HIS A 584 -32.56 -42.09 5.13
CA HIS A 584 -32.52 -41.66 6.52
C HIS A 584 -33.12 -42.71 7.48
N GLN A 585 -33.97 -43.60 6.98
CA GLN A 585 -34.65 -44.63 7.76
C GLN A 585 -33.94 -45.97 7.55
N THR A 586 -33.09 -46.38 8.49
CA THR A 586 -32.34 -47.65 8.46
C THR A 586 -33.21 -48.90 8.67
N ASN A 587 -34.52 -48.84 8.45
CA ASN A 587 -35.45 -49.94 8.67
C ASN A 587 -36.56 -49.92 7.63
N THR A 588 -36.24 -50.33 6.40
CA THR A 588 -37.18 -50.99 5.49
C THR A 588 -36.39 -51.54 4.31
N THR A 589 -36.41 -52.86 4.14
CA THR A 589 -36.17 -53.50 2.84
C THR A 589 -37.25 -52.98 1.88
N ALA A 590 -36.89 -52.09 0.96
CA ALA A 590 -37.81 -51.58 -0.04
C ALA A 590 -37.45 -52.13 -1.43
N THR A 591 -38.22 -53.13 -1.85
CA THR A 591 -38.54 -53.33 -3.27
C THR A 591 -39.47 -52.19 -3.70
N THR A 592 -38.99 -51.30 -4.56
CA THR A 592 -39.86 -50.59 -5.52
C THR A 592 -39.07 -50.39 -6.81
N THR A 593 -39.41 -51.26 -7.76
CA THR A 593 -39.10 -51.20 -9.18
C THR A 593 -39.74 -49.98 -9.83
N ASP A 594 -38.93 -49.30 -10.63
CA ASP A 594 -39.23 -48.35 -11.71
C ASP A 594 -38.49 -47.04 -11.46
N HIS A 595 -37.24 -47.00 -11.91
CA HIS A 595 -36.59 -45.88 -12.60
C HIS A 595 -35.17 -46.35 -12.95
N SER A 596 -35.09 -46.98 -14.11
CA SER A 596 -33.85 -47.32 -14.78
C SER A 596 -33.13 -46.02 -15.19
N GLU A 597 -31.94 -45.82 -14.62
CA GLU A 597 -30.65 -45.64 -15.33
C GLU A 597 -29.71 -44.60 -14.70
N TYR A 598 -28.44 -45.03 -14.68
CA TYR A 598 -27.19 -44.34 -14.38
C TYR A 598 -26.71 -44.30 -12.92
N THR A 599 -25.43 -44.63 -12.77
CA THR A 599 -24.65 -44.70 -11.53
C THR A 599 -23.42 -43.81 -11.61
N TYR A 600 -22.98 -43.27 -10.46
CA TYR A 600 -21.73 -42.49 -10.32
C TYR A 600 -20.63 -43.34 -9.68
N SER A 601 -19.43 -43.31 -10.22
CA SER A 601 -18.23 -43.79 -9.53
C SER A 601 -17.24 -42.64 -9.34
N THR A 602 -17.04 -42.22 -8.08
CA THR A 602 -15.99 -41.27 -7.70
C THR A 602 -14.94 -41.99 -6.84
N GLN A 603 -13.79 -42.30 -7.44
CA GLN A 603 -12.71 -43.01 -6.75
C GLN A 603 -12.08 -42.20 -5.60
N TYR A 604 -12.24 -40.87 -5.60
CA TYR A 604 -11.66 -39.97 -4.59
C TYR A 604 -12.51 -39.78 -3.32
N LEU A 605 -13.84 -39.89 -3.39
CA LEU A 605 -14.70 -39.67 -2.21
C LEU A 605 -14.69 -40.86 -1.26
N GLN A 606 -14.51 -42.09 -1.77
CA GLN A 606 -14.30 -43.29 -0.95
C GLN A 606 -13.01 -43.23 -0.13
N TYR A 607 -11.96 -42.55 -0.62
CA TYR A 607 -10.72 -42.35 0.14
C TYR A 607 -10.87 -41.36 1.32
N ILE A 608 -11.91 -40.52 1.29
CA ILE A 608 -12.18 -39.51 2.33
C ILE A 608 -13.09 -40.10 3.43
N SER A 609 -13.78 -41.20 3.16
CA SER A 609 -14.62 -41.93 4.11
C SER A 609 -14.41 -43.44 3.97
N PRO A 610 -13.34 -44.01 4.53
CA PRO A 610 -13.25 -45.45 4.68
C PRO A 610 -14.37 -45.94 5.60
N ASP A 611 -15.06 -47.00 5.19
CA ASP A 611 -16.13 -47.63 5.97
C ASP A 611 -15.68 -47.89 7.42
N GLN A 612 -16.49 -47.45 8.37
CA GLN A 612 -16.45 -47.90 9.77
C GLN A 612 -17.61 -48.84 10.03
#